data_AF-A0A6J4IIS5-F1
#
_entry.id   AF-A0A6J4IIS5-F1
#
_cell.length_a   1.000
_cell.length_b   1.000
_cell.length_c   1.000
_cell.angle_alpha   90.00
_cell.angle_beta   90.00
_cell.angle_gamma   90.00
#
_symmetry.space_group_name_H-M   'P 1'
#
loop_
_entity.id
_entity.type
_entity.pdbx_description
1 polymer ?
#
loop_
_entity_poly.entity_id
_entity_poly.type
_entity_poly.pdbx_seq_one_letter_code
_entity_poly.pdbx_strand_id
1 'polypeptide(L)'
;MSPPRHGHPYDEEERLYAPPLGSFDPEWVVRLVQARRPGTDWDLAYRLACHAWRHLNASPQLGPADLSAYCALDEPTAREVDVDQVVGAALDFCDVFQVEPPPDVA
;
A
#
# COMPACT_ATOMS: atom_id res chain seq x y z
N MET A 1 -20.25 11.34 23.10
CA MET A 1 -20.43 11.51 21.65
C MET A 1 -19.21 10.92 20.98
N SER A 2 -19.35 9.78 20.31
CA SER A 2 -18.26 9.19 19.52
C SER A 2 -18.19 9.90 18.16
N PRO A 3 -16.99 10.15 17.60
CA PRO A 3 -16.86 10.78 16.30
C PRO A 3 -17.47 9.88 15.20
N PRO A 4 -17.88 10.46 14.06
CA PRO A 4 -18.34 9.67 12.93
C PRO A 4 -17.22 8.72 12.53
N ARG A 5 -17.49 7.41 12.60
CA ARG A 5 -16.64 6.41 11.97
C ARG A 5 -16.71 6.73 10.48
N HIS A 6 -15.63 7.29 9.93
CA HIS A 6 -15.45 7.30 8.48
C HIS A 6 -15.76 5.89 8.02
N GLY A 7 -16.79 5.74 7.17
CA GLY A 7 -17.15 4.45 6.61
C GLY A 7 -15.87 3.88 6.01
N HIS A 8 -15.45 2.72 6.50
CA HIS A 8 -14.29 2.05 5.93
C HIS A 8 -14.55 1.91 4.42
N PRO A 9 -13.59 2.25 3.56
CA PRO A 9 -13.80 2.21 2.11
C PRO A 9 -13.94 0.79 1.55
N TYR A 10 -14.00 -0.22 2.42
CA TYR A 10 -14.11 -1.64 2.10
C TYR A 10 -15.45 -2.15 2.59
N ASP A 11 -16.12 -2.94 1.76
CA ASP A 11 -17.33 -3.64 2.19
C ASP A 11 -17.02 -4.69 3.28
N GLU A 12 -18.04 -5.15 4.00
CA GLU A 12 -17.85 -6.14 5.08
C GLU A 12 -17.28 -7.48 4.55
N GLU A 13 -17.50 -7.80 3.27
CA GLU A 13 -16.99 -9.02 2.62
C GLU A 13 -15.49 -8.92 2.29
N GLU A 14 -15.02 -7.77 1.82
CA GLU A 14 -13.60 -7.47 1.59
C GLU A 14 -12.80 -7.57 2.89
N ARG A 15 -13.37 -7.18 4.03
CA ARG A 15 -12.72 -7.37 5.35
C ARG A 15 -12.54 -8.83 5.75
N LEU A 16 -13.36 -9.75 5.23
CA LEU A 16 -13.28 -11.18 5.54
C LEU A 16 -12.08 -11.86 4.85
N TYR A 17 -11.68 -11.31 3.70
CA TYR A 17 -10.51 -11.73 2.91
C TYR A 17 -9.33 -10.77 3.05
N ALA A 18 -9.45 -9.80 3.94
CA ALA A 18 -8.34 -8.94 4.29
C ALA A 18 -7.24 -9.75 5.00
N PRO A 19 -5.97 -9.40 4.78
CA PRO A 19 -4.87 -10.01 5.51
C PRO A 19 -5.03 -9.80 7.01
N PRO A 20 -4.36 -10.63 7.83
CA PRO A 20 -4.35 -10.46 9.28
C PRO A 20 -3.97 -9.03 9.66
N LEU A 21 -4.65 -8.46 10.66
CA LEU A 21 -4.31 -7.14 11.21
C LEU A 21 -2.81 -7.08 11.54
N GLY A 22 -2.15 -6.01 11.12
CA GLY A 22 -0.70 -5.84 11.30
C GLY A 22 0.19 -6.56 10.27
N SER A 23 -0.36 -7.18 9.22
CA SER A 23 0.42 -7.82 8.15
C SER A 23 0.24 -7.11 6.81
N PHE A 24 1.35 -6.74 6.17
CA PHE A 24 1.32 -6.20 4.81
C PHE A 24 1.11 -7.30 3.77
N ASP A 25 0.13 -7.12 2.89
CA ASP A 25 -0.13 -8.02 1.77
C ASP A 25 -0.05 -7.25 0.44
N PRO A 26 1.02 -7.47 -0.35
CA PRO A 26 1.18 -6.81 -1.64
C PRO A 26 0.10 -7.21 -2.64
N GLU A 27 -0.43 -8.43 -2.61
CA GLU A 27 -1.52 -8.83 -3.52
C GLU A 27 -2.79 -8.03 -3.24
N TRP A 28 -3.07 -7.77 -1.96
CA TRP A 28 -4.21 -6.96 -1.56
C TRP A 28 -4.07 -5.52 -2.05
N VAL A 29 -2.88 -4.93 -1.91
CA VAL A 29 -2.57 -3.61 -2.48
C VAL A 29 -2.79 -3.60 -4.00
N VAL A 30 -2.34 -4.61 -4.74
CA VAL A 30 -2.58 -4.69 -6.19
C VAL A 30 -4.07 -4.77 -6.51
N ARG A 31 -4.86 -5.57 -5.78
CA ARG A 31 -6.31 -5.65 -5.98
C ARG A 31 -6.98 -4.29 -5.78
N LEU A 32 -6.56 -3.52 -4.77
CA LEU A 32 -7.05 -2.16 -4.55
C LEU A 32 -6.70 -1.22 -5.71
N VAL A 33 -5.47 -1.30 -6.20
CA VAL A 33 -5.04 -0.53 -7.36
C VAL A 33 -5.88 -0.89 -8.58
N GLN A 34 -6.14 -2.17 -8.84
CA GLN A 34 -6.96 -2.62 -9.97
C GLN A 34 -8.44 -2.25 -9.84
N ALA A 35 -8.99 -2.29 -8.63
CA ALA A 35 -10.37 -1.85 -8.36
C ALA A 35 -10.54 -0.35 -8.67
N ARG A 36 -9.53 0.47 -8.32
CA ARG A 36 -9.51 1.91 -8.61
C ARG A 36 -9.15 2.21 -10.07
N ARG A 37 -8.33 1.36 -10.69
CA ARG A 37 -7.84 1.52 -12.07
C ARG A 37 -7.80 0.16 -12.79
N PRO A 38 -8.90 -0.22 -13.44
CA PRO A 38 -8.93 -1.42 -14.27
C PRO A 38 -7.88 -1.35 -15.38
N GLY A 39 -7.13 -2.44 -15.56
CA GLY A 39 -6.08 -2.54 -16.58
C GLY A 39 -4.65 -2.21 -16.11
N THR A 40 -4.45 -1.91 -14.82
CA THR A 40 -3.09 -1.88 -14.25
C THR A 40 -2.42 -3.25 -14.35
N ASP A 41 -1.18 -3.26 -14.82
CA ASP A 41 -0.35 -4.46 -14.93
C ASP A 41 -0.10 -5.05 -13.53
N TRP A 42 -0.53 -6.31 -13.34
CA TRP A 42 -0.47 -6.97 -12.05
C TRP A 42 0.96 -7.15 -11.55
N ASP A 43 1.86 -7.61 -12.41
CA ASP A 43 3.23 -7.95 -12.03
C ASP A 43 4.03 -6.69 -11.67
N LEU A 44 3.82 -5.60 -12.42
CA LEU A 44 4.41 -4.30 -12.12
C LEU A 44 3.87 -3.76 -10.79
N ALA A 45 2.55 -3.75 -10.61
CA ALA A 45 1.94 -3.26 -9.38
C ALA A 45 2.37 -4.08 -8.16
N TYR A 46 2.52 -5.40 -8.30
CA TYR A 46 3.00 -6.27 -7.24
C TYR A 46 4.44 -5.94 -6.84
N ARG A 47 5.34 -5.79 -7.82
CA ARG A 47 6.74 -5.39 -7.54
C ARG A 47 6.80 -4.03 -6.85
N LEU A 48 6.03 -3.05 -7.33
CA LEU A 48 5.95 -1.72 -6.72
C LEU A 48 5.41 -1.78 -5.28
N ALA A 49 4.38 -2.60 -5.00
CA ALA A 49 3.85 -2.78 -3.65
C ALA A 49 4.88 -3.41 -2.70
N CYS A 50 5.64 -4.41 -3.17
CA CYS A 50 6.75 -5.00 -2.42
C CYS A 50 7.87 -3.97 -2.13
N HIS A 51 8.23 -3.14 -3.10
CA HIS A 51 9.23 -2.10 -2.90
C HIS A 51 8.75 -1.04 -1.91
N ALA A 52 7.49 -0.61 -2.04
CA ALA A 52 6.89 0.34 -1.11
C ALA A 52 6.92 -0.18 0.33
N TRP A 53 6.54 -1.44 0.55
CA TRP A 53 6.63 -2.08 1.85
C TRP A 53 8.05 -2.14 2.39
N ARG A 54 9.01 -2.56 1.56
CA ARG A 54 10.42 -2.62 1.96
C ARG A 54 10.95 -1.26 2.43
N HIS A 55 10.61 -0.18 1.73
CA HIS A 55 11.00 1.18 2.13
C HIS A 55 10.27 1.65 3.38
N LEU A 56 8.98 1.36 3.54
CA LEU A 56 8.23 1.65 4.76
C LEU A 56 8.79 0.89 5.98
N ASN A 57 9.28 -0.33 5.81
CA ASN A 57 9.95 -1.07 6.88
C ASN A 57 11.30 -0.46 7.25
N ALA A 58 12.10 -0.11 6.24
CA ALA A 58 13.40 0.49 6.47
C ALA A 58 13.31 1.93 7.02
N SER A 59 12.23 2.63 6.72
CA SER A 59 12.01 4.02 7.12
C SER A 59 10.51 4.32 7.26
N PRO A 60 9.92 4.02 8.45
CA PRO A 60 8.49 4.18 8.72
C PRO A 60 7.95 5.61 8.57
N GLN A 61 8.83 6.60 8.57
CA GLN A 61 8.49 8.02 8.51
C GLN A 61 8.53 8.58 7.08
N LEU A 62 8.73 7.75 6.06
CA LEU A 62 8.77 8.20 4.67
C LEU A 62 7.43 8.79 4.26
N GLY A 63 7.48 10.02 3.75
CA GLY A 63 6.33 10.65 3.14
C GLY A 63 6.00 10.01 1.77
N PRO A 64 4.79 10.24 1.25
CA PRO A 64 4.35 9.66 -0.02
C PRO A 64 5.28 10.00 -1.20
N ALA A 65 5.76 11.25 -1.29
CA ALA A 65 6.61 11.70 -2.39
C ALA A 65 7.98 11.02 -2.39
N ASP A 66 8.60 10.90 -1.21
CA ASP A 66 9.89 10.22 -1.08
C ASP A 66 9.73 8.72 -1.36
N LEU A 67 8.65 8.11 -0.87
CA LEU A 67 8.34 6.71 -1.12
C LEU A 67 8.13 6.42 -2.61
N SER A 68 7.40 7.28 -3.32
CA SER A 68 7.26 7.23 -4.78
C SER A 68 8.61 7.35 -5.48
N ALA A 69 9.45 8.31 -5.07
CA ALA A 69 10.78 8.48 -5.66
C ALA A 69 11.64 7.22 -5.48
N TYR A 70 11.65 6.61 -4.30
CA TYR A 70 12.38 5.37 -4.05
C TYR A 70 11.83 4.18 -4.85
N CYS A 71 10.51 4.04 -4.95
CA CYS A 71 9.91 2.97 -5.76
C CYS A 71 10.19 3.15 -7.26
N ALA A 72 10.22 4.39 -7.76
CA ALA A 72 10.58 4.69 -9.14
C ALA A 72 12.06 4.40 -9.45
N LEU A 73 12.95 4.56 -8.46
CA LEU A 73 14.36 4.16 -8.59
C LEU A 73 14.52 2.64 -8.67
N ASP A 74 13.71 1.88 -7.92
CA ASP A 74 13.74 0.42 -7.92
C ASP A 74 13.10 -0.19 -9.18
N GLU A 75 12.07 0.44 -9.74
CA GLU A 75 11.41 0.03 -10.99
C GLU A 75 11.47 1.13 -12.05
N PRO A 76 12.64 1.35 -12.69
CA PRO A 76 12.84 2.47 -13.62
C PRO A 76 12.01 2.38 -14.92
N THR A 77 11.38 1.22 -15.18
CA THR A 77 10.47 1.02 -16.31
C THR A 77 9.02 1.41 -15.97
N ALA A 78 8.70 1.60 -14.69
CA ALA A 78 7.40 2.06 -14.26
C ALA A 78 7.17 3.51 -14.70
N ARG A 79 5.93 3.84 -15.07
CA ARG A 79 5.56 5.25 -15.26
C ARG A 79 5.30 5.87 -13.90
N GLU A 80 5.57 7.15 -13.75
CA GLU A 80 5.33 7.91 -12.51
C GLU A 80 3.91 7.72 -11.97
N VAL A 81 2.91 7.74 -12.87
CA VAL A 81 1.51 7.51 -12.49
C VAL A 81 1.23 6.10 -11.96
N ASP A 82 1.99 5.09 -12.39
CA ASP A 82 1.84 3.72 -11.88
C ASP A 82 2.44 3.63 -10.47
N VAL A 83 3.58 4.29 -10.25
CA VAL A 83 4.26 4.36 -8.96
C VAL A 83 3.40 5.06 -7.90
N ASP A 84 2.93 6.28 -8.19
CA ASP A 84 2.16 7.07 -7.23
C ASP A 84 0.86 6.38 -6.81
N GLN A 85 0.22 5.67 -7.74
CA GLN A 85 -1.02 4.94 -7.45
C GLN A 85 -0.79 3.74 -6.54
N VAL A 86 0.27 2.98 -6.79
CA VAL A 86 0.62 1.82 -5.96
C VAL A 86 1.09 2.27 -4.59
N VAL A 87 1.90 3.34 -4.52
CA VAL A 87 2.36 3.92 -3.25
C VAL A 87 1.18 4.46 -2.44
N GLY A 88 0.27 5.20 -3.06
CA GLY A 88 -0.94 5.68 -2.39
C GLY A 88 -1.80 4.52 -1.86
N ALA A 89 -1.99 3.47 -2.65
CA ALA A 89 -2.73 2.28 -2.21
C ALA A 89 -2.03 1.52 -1.07
N ALA A 90 -0.69 1.44 -1.08
CA ALA A 90 0.08 0.81 -0.02
C ALA A 90 -0.02 1.59 1.30
N LEU A 91 0.04 2.92 1.26
CA LEU A 91 -0.14 3.79 2.43
C LEU A 91 -1.56 3.72 2.99
N ASP A 92 -2.57 3.80 2.12
CA ASP A 92 -3.98 3.61 2.51
C ASP A 92 -4.18 2.25 3.21
N PHE A 93 -3.59 1.19 2.65
CA PHE A 93 -3.65 -0.14 3.22
C PHE A 93 -3.02 -0.17 4.63
N CYS A 94 -1.84 0.43 4.82
CA CYS A 94 -1.20 0.47 6.14
C CYS A 94 -2.06 1.23 7.17
N ASP A 95 -2.65 2.36 6.79
CA ASP A 95 -3.53 3.15 7.68
C ASP A 95 -4.78 2.36 8.08
N VAL A 96 -5.45 1.71 7.11
CA VAL A 96 -6.69 0.97 7.32
C VAL A 96 -6.48 -0.26 8.20
N PHE A 97 -5.45 -1.04 7.89
CA PHE A 97 -5.19 -2.33 8.54
C PHE A 97 -4.25 -2.20 9.74
N GLN A 98 -3.91 -0.97 10.11
CA GLN A 98 -3.01 -0.64 11.22
C GLN A 98 -1.71 -1.45 11.11
N VAL A 99 -1.18 -1.52 9.88
CA VAL A 99 0.08 -2.20 9.60
C VAL A 99 1.19 -1.23 9.95
N GLU A 100 1.68 -1.38 11.16
CA GLU A 100 2.92 -0.73 11.57
C GLU A 100 4.09 -1.60 11.10
N PRO A 101 5.11 -1.01 10.44
CA PRO A 101 6.38 -1.71 10.29
C PRO A 101 6.87 -2.10 11.69
N PRO A 102 7.42 -3.30 11.87
CA PRO A 102 7.82 -3.79 13.19
C PRO A 102 8.76 -2.77 13.85
N PRO A 103 8.63 -2.52 15.16
CA PRO A 103 9.57 -1.67 15.85
C PRO A 103 10.96 -2.27 15.62
N ASP A 104 11.86 -1.44 15.11
CA ASP A 104 13.24 -1.80 14.83
C ASP A 104 13.81 -2.51 16.08
N VAL A 105 14.12 -3.80 15.94
CA VAL A 105 14.76 -4.54 17.04
C VAL A 105 16.22 -4.13 17.01
N ALA A 106 16.50 -3.02 17.70
CA ALA A 106 17.83 -2.48 17.92
C ALA A 106 18.81 -3.52 18.49
#